data_AF-A0A5X0GLN1-F1
#
_entry.id   AF-A0A5X0GLN1-F1
#
_cell.length_a   1.000
_cell.length_b   1.000
_cell.length_c   1.000
_cell.angle_alpha   90.00
_cell.angle_beta   90.00
_cell.angle_gamma   90.00
#
_symmetry.space_group_name_H-M   'P 1'
#
loop_
_entity.id
_entity.type
_entity.pdbx_description
1 polymer ?
#
loop_
_entity_poly.entity_id
_entity_poly.type
_entity_poly.pdbx_seq_one_letter_code
_entity_poly.pdbx_strand_id
1 'polypeptide(L)' 'MYVNGGYGYVFMPSASGVLSEVMRATDYSALIGFTDSTSIISLAGKKPKPNFIPAGYIVYVR' A
#
# COMPACT_ATOMS: atom_id res chain seq x y z
N MET A 1 8.66 4.88 6.57
CA MET A 1 9.29 3.86 5.70
C MET A 1 9.88 2.78 6.59
N TYR A 2 9.75 1.51 6.20
CA TYR A 2 10.29 0.36 6.94
C TYR A 2 10.76 -0.72 5.96
N VAL A 3 11.81 -1.47 6.30
CA VAL A 3 12.30 -2.60 5.49
C VAL A 3 12.14 -3.88 6.30
N ASN A 4 11.49 -4.89 5.73
CA ASN A 4 11.28 -6.17 6.40
C ASN A 4 11.25 -7.33 5.39
N GLY A 5 11.96 -8.41 5.68
CA GLY A 5 11.95 -9.61 4.83
C GLY A 5 12.38 -9.37 3.38
N GLY A 6 13.26 -8.39 3.13
CA GLY A 6 13.73 -8.03 1.78
C GLY A 6 12.84 -7.05 1.01
N TYR A 7 11.74 -6.58 1.60
CA TYR A 7 10.84 -5.59 1.00
C TYR A 7 10.91 -4.24 1.70
N GLY A 8 10.90 -3.17 0.93
CA GLY A 8 10.72 -1.79 1.36
C GLY A 8 9.25 -1.38 1.34
N TYR A 9 8.80 -0.78 2.45
CA TYR A 9 7.44 -0.31 2.64
C TYR A 9 7.44 1.20 2.90
N VAL A 10 6.72 1.95 2.08
CA VAL A 10 6.37 3.35 2.34
C VAL A 10 4.86 3.41 2.51
N PHE A 11 4.39 3.87 3.66
CA PHE A 11 2.96 3.86 3.99
C PHE A 11 2.54 5.15 4.67
N MET A 12 1.30 5.55 4.41
CA MET A 12 0.66 6.71 5.02
C MET A 12 -0.83 6.44 5.27
N PRO A 13 -1.45 7.10 6.27
CA PRO A 13 -2.89 7.04 6.45
C PRO A 13 -3.60 7.45 5.16
N SER A 14 -4.68 6.77 4.82
CA SER A 14 -5.51 7.24 3.71
C SER A 14 -6.29 8.50 4.09
N ALA A 15 -6.57 9.31 3.08
CA ALA A 15 -7.53 10.40 3.13
C ALA A 15 -8.34 10.41 1.84
N SER A 16 -9.51 11.08 1.86
CA SER A 16 -10.41 11.13 0.71
C SER A 16 -9.68 11.61 -0.56
N GLY A 17 -9.82 10.86 -1.65
CA GLY A 17 -9.20 11.17 -2.95
C GLY A 17 -7.70 10.86 -3.08
N VAL A 18 -6.95 10.73 -1.97
CA VAL A 18 -5.47 10.60 -2.03
C VAL A 18 -5.05 9.31 -2.74
N LEU A 19 -5.69 8.17 -2.47
CA LEU A 19 -5.38 6.93 -3.16
C LEU A 19 -5.57 7.07 -4.69
N SER A 20 -6.70 7.66 -5.11
CA SER A 20 -7.00 7.87 -6.52
C SER A 20 -5.96 8.76 -7.21
N GLU A 21 -5.53 9.84 -6.55
CA GLU A 21 -4.49 10.72 -7.06
C GLU A 21 -3.12 10.03 -7.14
N VAL A 22 -2.74 9.24 -6.13
CA VAL A 22 -1.49 8.46 -6.16
C VAL A 22 -1.53 7.42 -7.28
N MET A 23 -2.64 6.71 -7.45
CA MET A 23 -2.81 5.76 -8.55
C MET A 23 -2.67 6.46 -9.91
N ARG A 24 -3.32 7.61 -10.10
CA ARG A 24 -3.23 8.40 -11.33
C ARG A 24 -1.81 8.92 -11.58
N ALA A 25 -1.15 9.45 -10.56
CA ALA A 25 0.21 10.01 -10.66
C ALA A 25 1.30 8.93 -10.88
N THR A 26 0.96 7.66 -10.65
CA THR A 26 1.88 6.52 -10.83
C THR A 26 1.47 5.63 -12.00
N ASP A 27 0.64 6.14 -12.92
CA ASP A 27 0.11 5.40 -14.08
C ASP A 27 -0.45 4.03 -13.68
N TYR A 28 -1.21 4.00 -12.58
CA TYR A 28 -1.82 2.82 -12.00
C TYR A 28 -0.79 1.72 -11.69
N SER A 29 0.32 2.09 -11.04
CA SER A 29 1.36 1.14 -10.66
C SER A 29 0.83 0.00 -9.79
N ALA A 30 1.18 -1.24 -10.14
CA ALA A 30 0.85 -2.42 -9.36
C ALA A 30 1.58 -2.53 -8.02
N LEU A 31 2.53 -1.63 -7.74
CA LEU A 31 3.26 -1.54 -6.48
C LEU A 31 2.54 -0.70 -5.41
N ILE A 32 1.51 0.05 -5.81
CA ILE A 32 0.65 0.82 -4.90
C ILE A 32 -0.50 -0.07 -4.46
N GLY A 33 -0.79 -0.06 -3.16
CA GLY A 33 -1.91 -0.78 -2.59
C GLY A 33 -2.57 -0.04 -1.44
N PHE A 34 -3.69 -0.60 -0.98
CA PHE A 34 -4.46 -0.15 0.16
C PHE A 34 -4.58 -1.28 1.18
N THR A 35 -4.48 -0.97 2.47
CA THR A 35 -4.54 -1.97 3.52
C THR A 35 -5.93 -2.19 4.08
N ASP A 36 -6.37 -3.45 4.13
CA ASP A 36 -7.48 -3.89 4.98
C ASP A 36 -6.97 -4.43 6.32
N SER A 37 -7.82 -5.10 7.10
CA SER A 37 -7.45 -5.68 8.40
C SER A 37 -6.34 -6.74 8.32
N THR A 38 -6.17 -7.40 7.18
CA THR A 38 -5.30 -8.57 6.99
C THR A 38 -4.30 -8.44 5.84
N SER A 39 -4.53 -7.54 4.89
CA SER A 39 -3.93 -7.62 3.57
C SER A 39 -3.62 -6.26 2.95
N ILE A 40 -2.67 -6.27 2.03
CA ILE A 40 -2.41 -5.21 1.07
C ILE A 40 -3.13 -5.59 -0.23
N ILE A 41 -4.03 -4.73 -0.69
CA ILE A 41 -4.81 -4.89 -1.92
C ILE A 41 -4.21 -3.97 -2.97
N SER A 42 -3.72 -4.54 -4.07
CA SER A 42 -3.07 -3.81 -5.18
C SER A 42 -3.52 -4.37 -6.53
N LEU A 43 -3.12 -3.72 -7.63
CA LEU A 43 -3.34 -4.27 -8.98
C LEU A 43 -2.51 -5.54 -9.26
N ALA A 44 -1.45 -5.79 -8.47
CA ALA A 44 -0.73 -7.07 -8.48
C ALA A 44 -1.48 -8.19 -7.74
N GLY A 45 -2.64 -7.89 -7.14
CA GLY A 45 -3.43 -8.80 -6.31
C GLY A 45 -3.35 -8.50 -4.82
N LYS A 46 -3.91 -9.44 -4.03
CA LYS A 46 -4.00 -9.36 -2.57
C LYS A 46 -2.83 -10.12 -1.94
N LYS A 47 -2.09 -9.46 -1.04
CA LYS A 47 -0.96 -10.05 -0.30
C LYS A 47 -1.14 -9.87 1.21
N PRO A 48 -0.61 -10.77 2.06
CA PRO A 48 -0.63 -10.58 3.50
C PRO A 48 0.01 -9.26 3.91
N LYS A 49 -0.63 -8.54 4.83
CA LYS A 49 -0.11 -7.28 5.36
C LYS A 49 0.78 -7.54 6.56
N PRO A 50 1.99 -6.95 6.62
CA PRO A 50 2.79 -6.96 7.84
C PRO A 50 2.09 -6.29 9.03
N ASN A 51 2.29 -6.81 10.24
CA ASN A 51 1.61 -6.31 11.45
C ASN A 51 1.93 -4.84 11.78
N PHE A 52 3.08 -4.31 11.32
CA PHE A 52 3.49 -2.93 11.58
C PHE A 52 2.75 -1.88 10.72
N ILE A 53 2.01 -2.28 9.68
CA ILE A 53 1.22 -1.36 8.84
C ILE A 53 -0.23 -1.41 9.33
N PRO A 54 -0.85 -0.30 9.76
CA PRO A 54 -2.26 -0.30 10.15
C PRO A 54 -3.19 -0.56 8.95
N ALA A 55 -4.45 -0.92 9.24
CA ALA A 55 -5.51 -0.93 8.24
C ALA A 55 -5.88 0.52 7.83
N GLY A 56 -6.38 0.71 6.61
CA GLY A 56 -6.79 2.01 6.10
C GLY A 56 -5.64 2.90 5.61
N TYR A 57 -4.51 2.29 5.23
CA TYR A 57 -3.31 2.97 4.78
C TYR A 57 -3.08 2.74 3.28
N ILE A 58 -2.49 3.73 2.63
CA ILE A 58 -1.93 3.60 1.29
C ILE A 58 -0.50 3.14 1.46
N VAL A 59 -0.07 2.15 0.68
CA VAL A 59 1.27 1.57 0.76
C VAL A 59 1.90 1.44 -0.62
N TYR A 60 3.19 1.74 -0.71
CA TYR A 60 4.08 1.31 -1.77
C TYR A 60 4.93 0.16 -1.26
N VAL A 61 5.07 -0.92 -2.04
CA VAL A 61 5.89 -2.09 -1.70
C VAL A 61 6.84 -2.43 -2.84
N ARG A 62 8.14 -2.58 -2.56
CA ARG A 62 9.13 -3.09 -3.52
C ARG A 62 10.20 -3.93 -2.85
#